data_AF-A0A1F7AFC2-F1
#
_entry.id   AF-A0A1F7AFC2-F1
#
_cell.length_a   1.000
_cell.length_b   1.000
_cell.length_c   1.000
_cell.angle_alpha   90.00
_cell.angle_beta   90.00
_cell.angle_gamma   90.00
#
_symmetry.space_group_name_H-M   'P 1'
#
loop_
_entity.id
_entity.type
_entity.pdbx_description
1 polymer ?
#
loop_
_entity_poly.entity_id
_entity_poly.type
_entity_poly.pdbx_seq_one_letter_code
_entity_poly.pdbx_strand_id
1 'polypeptide(L)'
;MNWHFFCGSILLESFLHTIHAMLFNPFKYQYETSYLNDEDNSAVLLLRKGSLEEKIRLPKTLLPLDAKPGDHFILNLQSPENAQQTEAESLKKLLEELTR
;
A
#
# COMPACT_ATOMS: atom_id res chain seq x y z
N MET A 1 48.45 17.98 -18.77
CA MET A 1 47.47 17.45 -19.74
C MET A 1 47.08 16.05 -19.31
N ASN A 2 45.87 15.86 -18.78
CA ASN A 2 45.18 14.57 -18.75
C ASN A 2 43.69 14.87 -18.64
N TRP A 3 42.95 14.45 -19.66
CA TRP A 3 41.52 14.64 -19.83
C TRP A 3 40.79 13.34 -19.43
N HIS A 4 39.64 13.52 -18.76
CA HIS A 4 38.52 12.56 -18.55
C HIS A 4 38.84 11.29 -17.72
N PHE A 5 37.96 10.76 -16.85
CA PHE A 5 36.50 10.67 -16.90
C PHE A 5 35.83 10.79 -15.51
N PHE A 6 34.77 11.59 -15.46
CA PHE A 6 33.60 11.43 -14.59
C PHE A 6 33.02 10.01 -14.75
N CYS A 7 32.83 9.24 -13.67
CA CYS A 7 31.72 8.26 -13.52
C CYS A 7 31.80 7.56 -12.14
N GLY A 8 31.51 8.27 -11.05
CA GLY A 8 31.58 7.71 -9.69
C GLY A 8 30.34 7.91 -8.82
N SER A 9 29.32 8.63 -9.30
CA SER A 9 28.26 9.14 -8.41
C SER A 9 26.82 8.95 -8.90
N ILE A 10 26.58 8.25 -10.02
CA ILE A 10 25.21 8.08 -10.57
C ILE A 10 24.62 6.70 -10.27
N LEU A 11 25.45 5.71 -9.91
CA LEU A 11 24.96 4.34 -9.68
C LEU A 11 24.40 4.09 -8.27
N LEU A 12 24.72 4.93 -7.28
CA LEU A 12 24.28 4.68 -5.89
C LEU A 12 22.85 5.18 -5.62
N GLU A 13 22.44 6.30 -6.22
CA GLU A 13 21.11 6.86 -5.98
C GLU A 13 19.99 6.07 -6.69
N SER A 14 20.30 5.49 -7.85
CA SER A 14 19.36 4.65 -8.60
C SER A 14 19.04 3.33 -7.88
N PHE A 15 20.00 2.79 -7.12
CA PHE A 15 19.80 1.56 -6.35
C PHE A 15 18.97 1.79 -5.09
N LEU A 16 19.17 2.91 -4.38
CA LEU A 16 18.36 3.25 -3.20
C LEU A 16 16.90 3.50 -3.56
N HIS A 17 16.61 4.17 -4.67
CA HIS A 17 15.23 4.36 -5.15
C HIS A 17 14.56 3.03 -5.54
N THR A 18 15.32 2.11 -6.14
CA THR A 18 14.80 0.79 -6.55
C THR A 18 14.50 -0.11 -5.35
N ILE A 19 15.30 -0.04 -4.28
CA ILE A 19 15.07 -0.81 -3.04
C ILE A 19 13.88 -0.23 -2.25
N HIS A 20 13.70 1.09 -2.24
CA HIS A 20 12.53 1.71 -1.59
C HIS A 20 11.22 1.26 -2.26
N ALA A 21 11.20 1.14 -3.59
CA ALA A 21 10.04 0.64 -4.34
C ALA A 21 9.82 -0.88 -4.22
N MET A 22 10.86 -1.68 -3.93
CA MET A 22 10.70 -3.14 -3.73
C MET A 22 10.19 -3.50 -2.32
N LEU A 23 10.48 -2.71 -1.29
CA LEU A 23 10.17 -3.07 0.11
C LEU A 23 8.76 -2.66 0.57
N PHE A 24 8.14 -1.70 -0.10
CA PHE A 24 6.74 -1.35 0.13
C PHE A 24 5.86 -2.01 -0.93
N ASN A 25 5.64 -3.33 -0.80
CA ASN A 25 4.55 -3.99 -1.54
C ASN A 25 3.28 -3.87 -0.69
N PRO A 26 2.41 -2.89 -0.94
CA PRO A 26 1.23 -2.69 -0.11
C PRO A 26 0.36 -3.95 -0.07
N PHE A 27 0.36 -4.81 -1.09
CA PHE A 27 -0.62 -5.88 -1.24
C PHE A 27 -0.22 -7.25 -0.66
N LYS A 28 0.87 -7.34 0.11
CA LYS A 28 1.34 -8.62 0.67
C LYS A 28 1.61 -8.60 2.16
N TYR A 29 1.21 -7.56 2.89
CA TYR A 29 1.62 -7.39 4.28
C TYR A 29 0.52 -6.90 5.21
N GLN A 30 0.65 -7.36 6.45
CA GLN A 30 -0.05 -6.86 7.63
C GLN A 30 0.78 -5.70 8.21
N TYR A 31 0.16 -4.54 8.39
CA TYR A 31 0.80 -3.35 8.93
C TYR A 31 0.19 -3.01 10.29
N GLU A 32 1.05 -2.66 11.24
CA GLU A 32 0.59 -1.97 12.44
C GLU A 32 0.29 -0.53 12.06
N THR A 33 -0.88 -0.03 12.42
CA THR A 33 -1.32 1.29 11.97
C THR A 33 -1.85 2.10 13.13
N SER A 34 -1.55 3.39 13.10
CA SER A 34 -2.00 4.35 14.11
C SER A 34 -2.75 5.47 13.42
N TYR A 35 -3.96 5.75 13.87
CA TYR A 35 -4.73 6.88 13.37
C TYR A 35 -4.19 8.17 13.98
N LEU A 36 -3.66 9.06 13.13
CA LEU A 36 -3.03 10.28 13.61
C LEU A 36 -4.05 11.40 13.79
N ASN A 37 -4.78 11.73 12.73
CA ASN A 37 -5.70 12.85 12.69
C ASN A 37 -6.53 12.85 11.41
N ASP A 38 -7.58 13.66 11.42
CA ASP A 38 -8.36 14.01 10.24
C ASP A 38 -7.68 15.13 9.45
N GLU A 39 -7.67 15.00 8.13
CA GLU A 39 -7.33 16.05 7.17
C GLU A 39 -8.43 16.12 6.10
N ASP A 40 -9.17 17.23 6.08
CA ASP A 40 -10.29 17.46 5.16
C ASP A 40 -11.30 16.29 5.15
N ASN A 41 -11.35 15.55 4.03
CA ASN A 41 -12.21 14.39 3.77
C ASN A 41 -11.48 13.04 3.93
N SER A 42 -10.28 13.05 4.49
CA SER A 42 -9.44 11.87 4.67
C SER A 42 -8.98 11.73 6.12
N ALA A 43 -8.67 10.50 6.50
CA ALA A 43 -7.96 10.20 7.73
C ALA A 43 -6.50 9.89 7.40
N VAL A 44 -5.59 10.41 8.22
CA VAL A 44 -4.15 10.18 8.10
C VAL A 44 -3.76 9.05 9.04
N LEU A 45 -3.16 8.01 8.48
CA LEU A 45 -2.67 6.85 9.22
C LEU A 45 -1.15 6.77 9.13
N LEU A 46 -0.53 6.40 10.25
CA LEU A 46 0.88 5.99 10.27
C LEU A 46 0.95 4.48 10.20
N LEU A 47 1.49 3.94 9.10
CA LEU A 47 1.84 2.54 8.95
C LEU A 47 3.22 2.29 9.54
N ARG A 48 3.36 1.21 10.29
CA ARG A 48 4.62 0.72 10.86
C ARG A 48 4.85 -0.72 10.47
N LYS A 49 6.07 -1.02 10.04
CA LYS A 49 6.54 -2.37 9.78
C LYS A 49 8.04 -2.47 10.05
N GLY A 50 8.39 -3.02 11.21
CA GLY A 50 9.79 -3.04 11.66
C GLY A 50 10.32 -1.62 11.85
N SER A 51 11.41 -1.27 11.16
CA SER A 51 11.99 0.07 11.19
C SER A 51 11.36 1.06 10.21
N LEU A 52 10.42 0.61 9.38
CA LEU A 52 9.82 1.44 8.34
C LEU A 52 8.52 2.06 8.85
N GLU A 53 8.43 3.39 8.75
CA GLU A 53 7.25 4.18 9.07
C GLU A 53 6.82 4.98 7.84
N GLU A 54 5.54 4.90 7.48
CA GLU A 54 5.00 5.63 6.34
C GLU A 54 3.62 6.22 6.66
N LYS A 55 3.36 7.45 6.21
CA LYS A 55 2.07 8.10 6.37
C LYS A 55 1.22 7.89 5.12
N ILE A 56 0.03 7.34 5.31
CA ILE A 56 -0.94 7.18 4.23
C ILE A 56 -2.20 7.99 4.53
N ARG A 57 -2.92 8.35 3.46
CA ARG A 57 -4.23 8.99 3.56
C ARG A 57 -5.29 8.04 3.02
N LEU A 58 -6.34 7.81 3.80
CA LEU A 58 -7.47 7.00 3.40
C LEU A 58 -8.78 7.79 3.56
N PRO A 59 -9.80 7.51 2.74
CA PRO A 59 -11.15 8.02 2.99
C PRO A 59 -11.65 7.59 4.38
N LYS A 60 -12.28 8.51 5.12
CA LYS A 60 -12.83 8.22 6.46
C LYS A 60 -13.89 7.12 6.45
N THR A 61 -14.54 6.90 5.31
CA THR A 61 -15.53 5.84 5.11
C THR A 61 -14.94 4.42 5.19
N LEU A 62 -13.63 4.28 5.03
CA LEU A 62 -12.93 2.99 5.16
C LEU A 62 -12.45 2.73 6.59
N LEU A 63 -12.57 3.70 7.49
CA LEU A 63 -12.27 3.50 8.91
C LEU A 63 -13.44 2.85 9.64
N PRO A 64 -13.16 2.12 10.73
CA PRO A 64 -14.19 1.76 11.70
C PRO A 64 -14.97 2.99 12.17
N LEU A 65 -16.29 2.84 12.35
CA LEU A 65 -17.20 3.95 12.70
C LEU A 65 -16.85 4.64 14.03
N ASP A 66 -16.16 3.94 14.91
CA ASP A 66 -15.76 4.35 16.24
C ASP A 66 -14.29 4.77 16.34
N ALA A 67 -13.54 4.75 15.23
CA ALA A 67 -12.13 5.09 15.21
C ALA A 67 -11.86 6.55 15.58
N LYS A 68 -10.92 6.77 16.50
CA LYS A 68 -10.49 8.08 17.01
C LYS A 68 -8.99 8.29 16.81
N PRO A 69 -8.55 9.55 16.65
CA PRO A 69 -7.13 9.89 16.67
C PRO A 69 -6.43 9.29 17.91
N GLY A 70 -5.33 8.57 17.68
CA GLY A 70 -4.60 7.81 18.69
C GLY A 70 -4.91 6.30 18.68
N ASP A 71 -5.97 5.86 17.99
CA ASP A 71 -6.31 4.45 17.94
C ASP A 71 -5.33 3.66 17.08
N HIS A 72 -5.08 2.43 17.51
CA HIS A 72 -4.19 1.49 16.84
C HIS A 72 -4.99 0.33 16.26
N PHE A 73 -4.73 0.00 15.01
CA PHE A 73 -5.34 -1.13 14.33
C PHE A 73 -4.36 -1.82 13.40
N ILE A 74 -4.76 -3.00 12.95
CA ILE A 74 -3.97 -3.80 12.04
C ILE A 74 -4.58 -3.73 10.64
N LEU A 75 -3.83 -3.16 9.70
CA LEU A 75 -4.24 -3.05 8.30
C LEU A 75 -3.72 -4.27 7.54
N ASN A 76 -4.66 -5.10 7.07
CA ASN A 76 -4.36 -6.25 6.22
C ASN A 76 -4.66 -5.89 4.77
N LEU A 77 -3.63 -5.85 3.95
CA LEU A 77 -3.78 -5.63 2.51
C LEU A 77 -3.52 -6.95 1.78
N GLN A 78 -4.50 -7.40 1.00
CA GLN A 78 -4.44 -8.65 0.24
C GLN A 78 -4.26 -8.35 -1.26
N SER A 79 -3.46 -9.18 -1.93
CA SER A 79 -3.32 -9.12 -3.38
C SER A 79 -4.63 -9.55 -4.05
N PRO A 80 -5.12 -8.80 -5.05
CA PRO A 80 -6.33 -9.15 -5.78
C PRO A 80 -6.21 -10.51 -6.51
N GLU A 81 -5.01 -11.04 -6.74
CA GLU A 81 -4.81 -12.37 -7.35
C GLU A 81 -5.50 -13.50 -6.59
N ASN A 82 -5.65 -13.38 -5.26
CA ASN A 82 -6.41 -14.35 -4.45
C ASN A 82 -7.94 -14.09 -4.47
N ALA A 83 -8.38 -12.87 -4.82
CA ALA A 83 -9.80 -12.51 -4.93
C ALA A 83 -10.36 -12.74 -6.34
N GLN A 84 -9.51 -12.63 -7.37
CA GLN A 84 -9.89 -12.73 -8.78
C GLN A 84 -10.41 -14.11 -9.18
N GLN A 85 -9.93 -15.20 -8.57
CA GLN A 85 -10.46 -16.54 -8.86
C GLN A 85 -11.95 -16.64 -8.48
N THR A 86 -12.34 -16.08 -7.34
CA THR A 86 -13.71 -16.12 -6.83
C THR A 86 -14.64 -15.18 -7.59
N GLU A 87 -14.14 -14.00 -7.98
CA GLU A 87 -14.91 -13.02 -8.76
C GLU A 87 -15.14 -13.49 -10.21
N ALA A 88 -14.13 -14.09 -10.86
CA ALA A 88 -14.26 -14.60 -12.22
C ALA A 88 -15.25 -15.78 -12.31
N GLU A 89 -15.24 -16.68 -11.33
CA GLU A 89 -16.22 -17.77 -11.22
C GLU A 89 -17.64 -17.24 -10.99
N SER A 90 -17.78 -16.20 -10.15
CA SER A 90 -19.07 -15.54 -9.90
C SER A 90 -19.61 -14.85 -11.15
N LEU A 91 -18.76 -14.17 -11.91
CA LEU A 91 -19.09 -13.55 -13.19
C LEU A 91 -19.52 -14.57 -14.24
N LYS A 92 -18.81 -15.70 -14.33
CA LYS A 92 -19.17 -16.79 -15.23
C LYS A 92 -20.56 -17.34 -14.90
N LYS A 93 -20.86 -17.54 -13.61
CA LYS A 93 -22.17 -18.02 -13.17
C LYS A 93 -23.30 -17.05 -13.51
N LEU A 94 -23.09 -15.75 -13.32
CA LEU A 94 -24.06 -14.71 -13.70
C LEU A 94 -24.31 -14.67 -15.22
N LEU A 95 -23.26 -14.85 -16.03
CA LEU A 95 -23.39 -14.94 -17.49
C LEU A 95 -24.18 -16.18 -17.94
N GLU A 96 -23.98 -17.31 -17.27
CA GLU A 96 -24.75 -18.55 -17.51
C GLU A 96 -26.23 -18.40 -17.11
N GLU A 97 -26.53 -17.64 -16.06
CA GLU A 97 -27.91 -17.34 -15.63
C GLU A 97 -28.64 -16.40 -16.60
N LEU A 98 -27.95 -15.42 -17.19
CA LEU A 98 -28.52 -14.46 -18.15
C LEU A 98 -28.75 -15.03 -19.55
N THR A 99 -28.05 -16.12 -19.89
CA THR A 99 -28.15 -16.76 -21.21
C THR A 99 -29.08 -17.98 -21.23
N ARG A 100 -29.76 -18.27 -20.11
CA ARG A 100 -30.85 -19.25 -19.98
C ARG A 100 -32.21 -18.60 -20.11
#